data_AF-A0A6V7M6I6-F1
#
_entry.id   AF-A0A6V7M6I6-F1
#
_cell.length_a   1.000
_cell.length_b   1.000
_cell.length_c   1.000
_cell.angle_alpha   90.00
_cell.angle_beta   90.00
_cell.angle_gamma   90.00
#
_symmetry.space_group_name_H-M   'P 1'
#
loop_
_entity.id
_entity.type
_entity.pdbx_description
1 polymer ?
#
loop_
_entity_poly.entity_id
_entity_poly.type
_entity_poly.pdbx_seq_one_letter_code
_entity_poly.pdbx_strand_id
1 'polypeptide(L)'
;WITDGVLDDPFQEFFIEARPNVNGDRMWHEKYLVRDAMVPSFISQCQARKILGTGKSINFLREVCKDSTPLQGREESLYGEGAGKCNVEAFFDMDPDGPLQTIMENAYKETSTRVVEILTKEYQLMDHLQGIKGYLLLGQGHFIQHLMHLLEPQLAKPANSLYPHNISAVLESAIRATCTKLEDLDVQRRLDIRMLPPSENETGWDVFMLDYNVDGPIGT
;
A
#
# COMPACT_ATOMS: atom_id res chain seq x y z
N TRP A 1 -21.01 -3.73 0.19
CA TRP A 1 -19.64 -4.27 0.38
C TRP A 1 -18.94 -4.61 -0.93
N ILE A 2 -19.38 -5.62 -1.71
CA ILE A 2 -18.66 -6.04 -2.92
C ILE A 2 -18.72 -4.98 -4.03
N THR A 3 -19.80 -4.18 -4.14
CA THR A 3 -19.98 -3.13 -5.15
C THR A 3 -19.21 -1.85 -4.80
N ASP A 4 -19.53 -1.27 -3.64
CA ASP A 4 -19.12 0.10 -3.29
C ASP A 4 -18.02 0.17 -2.22
N GLY A 5 -17.56 -0.98 -1.71
CA GLY A 5 -16.58 -1.05 -0.61
C GLY A 5 -17.12 -0.51 0.72
N VAL A 6 -18.40 -0.14 0.80
CA VAL A 6 -19.05 0.34 2.03
C VAL A 6 -19.67 -0.84 2.79
N LEU A 7 -19.42 -0.86 4.10
CA LEU A 7 -20.07 -1.76 5.04
C LEU A 7 -21.05 -0.95 5.88
N ASP A 8 -22.34 -1.25 5.77
CA ASP A 8 -23.41 -0.72 6.61
C ASP A 8 -24.04 -1.90 7.35
N ASP A 9 -23.60 -2.12 8.59
CA ASP A 9 -23.99 -3.25 9.43
C ASP A 9 -24.30 -2.78 10.87
N PRO A 10 -25.42 -2.07 11.09
CA PRO A 10 -25.77 -1.50 12.39
C PRO A 10 -26.08 -2.58 13.44
N PHE A 11 -26.53 -3.76 13.00
CA PHE A 11 -26.94 -4.86 13.87
C PHE A 11 -25.88 -5.98 13.98
N GLN A 12 -24.72 -5.81 13.35
CA GLN A 12 -23.62 -6.79 13.37
C GLN A 12 -24.03 -8.16 12.84
N GLU A 13 -24.91 -8.21 11.83
CA GLU A 13 -25.46 -9.44 11.26
C GLU A 13 -24.57 -10.00 10.14
N PHE A 14 -23.66 -9.20 9.60
CA PHE A 14 -22.78 -9.62 8.53
C PHE A 14 -21.55 -10.36 9.07
N PHE A 15 -21.04 -11.31 8.26
CA PHE A 15 -19.85 -12.08 8.62
C PHE A 15 -18.54 -11.28 8.46
N ILE A 16 -18.58 -10.07 7.91
CA ILE A 16 -17.43 -9.16 7.88
C ILE A 16 -17.68 -8.04 8.87
N GLU A 17 -16.74 -7.87 9.79
CA GLU A 17 -16.76 -6.84 10.82
C GLU A 17 -15.88 -5.66 10.43
N ALA A 18 -16.37 -4.44 10.62
CA ALA A 18 -15.56 -3.23 10.61
C ALA A 18 -15.26 -2.78 12.05
N ARG A 19 -13.98 -2.74 12.42
CA ARG A 19 -13.53 -2.22 13.71
C ARG A 19 -13.47 -0.69 13.69
N PRO A 20 -14.24 0.02 14.53
CA PRO A 20 -14.31 1.49 14.51
C PRO A 20 -13.04 2.17 15.07
N ASN A 21 -12.22 1.45 15.84
CA ASN A 21 -11.04 2.01 16.51
C ASN A 21 -9.77 1.99 15.66
N VAL A 22 -9.83 1.50 14.41
CA VAL A 22 -8.68 1.40 13.52
C VAL A 22 -8.78 2.45 12.42
N ASN A 23 -7.94 3.48 12.52
CA ASN A 23 -7.81 4.56 11.55
C ASN A 23 -6.35 4.70 11.08
N GLY A 24 -6.15 5.40 9.97
CA GLY A 24 -4.83 5.64 9.36
C GLY A 24 -4.26 4.39 8.70
N ASP A 25 -2.94 4.25 8.67
CA ASP A 25 -2.22 3.21 7.89
C ASP A 25 -2.59 1.77 8.30
N ARG A 26 -3.01 1.58 9.56
CA ARG A 26 -3.46 0.27 10.06
C ARG A 26 -4.83 -0.16 9.51
N MET A 27 -5.54 0.73 8.83
CA MET A 27 -6.87 0.48 8.29
C MET A 27 -6.90 -0.72 7.35
N TRP A 28 -5.92 -0.86 6.45
CA TRP A 28 -5.88 -1.96 5.49
C TRP A 28 -5.80 -3.34 6.18
N HIS A 29 -4.96 -3.43 7.20
CA HIS A 29 -4.66 -4.67 7.90
C HIS A 29 -5.75 -5.03 8.91
N GLU A 30 -6.13 -4.09 9.77
CA GLU A 30 -6.87 -4.39 11.00
C GLU A 30 -8.34 -3.93 10.99
N LYS A 31 -8.76 -3.08 10.04
CA LYS A 31 -10.14 -2.51 10.07
C LYS A 31 -11.20 -3.55 9.74
N TYR A 32 -10.94 -4.45 8.78
CA TYR A 32 -11.93 -5.44 8.35
C TYR A 32 -11.46 -6.86 8.61
N LEU A 33 -12.31 -7.65 9.27
CA LEU A 33 -12.05 -9.05 9.62
C LEU A 33 -13.26 -9.92 9.31
N VAL A 34 -13.01 -11.20 9.05
CA VAL A 34 -14.05 -12.22 8.88
C VAL A 34 -14.37 -12.81 10.25
N ARG A 35 -15.65 -12.87 10.60
CA ARG A 35 -16.18 -13.58 11.75
C ARG A 35 -16.48 -15.02 11.36
N ASP A 36 -15.52 -15.92 11.57
CA ASP A 36 -15.62 -17.31 11.15
C ASP A 36 -16.89 -18.02 11.66
N ALA A 37 -17.36 -17.67 12.86
CA ALA A 37 -18.58 -18.22 13.45
C ALA A 37 -19.88 -17.79 12.76
N MET A 38 -19.85 -16.71 11.97
CA MET A 38 -21.01 -16.16 11.25
C MET A 38 -20.95 -16.42 9.74
N VAL A 39 -19.90 -17.11 9.26
CA VAL A 39 -19.79 -17.48 7.85
C VAL A 39 -20.90 -18.49 7.54
N PRO A 40 -21.82 -18.20 6.60
CA PRO A 40 -22.87 -19.14 6.23
C PRO A 40 -22.27 -20.42 5.65
N SER A 41 -22.92 -21.57 5.89
CA SER A 41 -22.41 -22.88 5.46
C SER A 41 -22.21 -23.03 3.95
N PHE A 42 -22.88 -22.20 3.16
CA PHE A 42 -22.76 -22.17 1.70
C PHE A 42 -21.61 -21.32 1.18
N ILE A 43 -20.96 -20.54 2.05
CA ILE A 43 -19.76 -19.77 1.73
C ILE A 43 -18.56 -20.49 2.32
N SER A 44 -17.67 -20.97 1.46
CA SER A 44 -16.39 -21.50 1.91
C SER A 44 -15.52 -20.41 2.52
N GLN A 45 -14.59 -20.80 3.40
CA GLN A 45 -13.63 -19.86 3.98
C GLN A 45 -12.79 -19.12 2.93
N CYS A 46 -12.49 -19.78 1.80
CA CYS A 46 -11.77 -19.16 0.69
C CYS A 46 -12.61 -18.04 0.05
N GLN A 47 -13.90 -18.29 -0.17
CA GLN A 47 -14.82 -17.29 -0.72
C GLN A 47 -15.02 -16.12 0.25
N ALA A 48 -15.19 -16.38 1.55
CA ALA A 48 -15.29 -15.32 2.56
C ALA A 48 -14.07 -14.40 2.55
N ARG A 49 -12.85 -14.97 2.43
CA ARG A 49 -11.60 -14.21 2.30
C ARG A 49 -11.53 -13.43 0.98
N LYS A 50 -11.99 -14.01 -0.14
CA LYS A 50 -12.10 -13.28 -1.42
C LYS A 50 -13.06 -12.08 -1.29
N ILE A 51 -14.24 -12.26 -0.68
CA ILE A 51 -15.22 -11.18 -0.45
C ILE A 51 -14.60 -10.06 0.41
N LEU A 52 -13.88 -10.43 1.48
CA LEU A 52 -13.15 -9.48 2.30
C LEU A 52 -12.13 -8.70 1.46
N GLY A 53 -11.30 -9.42 0.68
CA GLY A 53 -10.28 -8.84 -0.19
C GLY A 53 -10.86 -7.86 -1.20
N THR A 54 -11.92 -8.26 -1.92
CA THR A 54 -12.59 -7.40 -2.91
C THR A 54 -13.10 -6.11 -2.29
N GLY A 55 -13.81 -6.18 -1.16
CA GLY A 55 -14.33 -4.98 -0.52
C GLY A 55 -13.24 -4.10 0.11
N LYS A 56 -12.18 -4.71 0.68
CA LYS A 56 -10.98 -3.97 1.13
C LYS A 56 -10.35 -3.21 -0.04
N SER A 57 -10.12 -3.88 -1.18
CA SER A 57 -9.54 -3.28 -2.39
C SER A 57 -10.36 -2.10 -2.90
N ILE A 58 -11.69 -2.21 -2.96
CA ILE A 58 -12.56 -1.10 -3.41
C ILE A 58 -12.50 0.06 -2.43
N ASN A 59 -12.53 -0.23 -1.13
CA ASN A 59 -12.43 0.80 -0.11
C ASN A 59 -11.06 1.50 -0.15
N PHE A 60 -9.97 0.77 -0.43
CA PHE A 60 -8.65 1.34 -0.64
C PHE A 60 -8.59 2.29 -1.84
N LEU A 61 -9.15 1.87 -2.99
CA LEU A 61 -9.24 2.73 -4.18
C LEU A 61 -9.96 4.05 -3.85
N ARG A 62 -11.05 3.97 -3.09
CA ARG A 62 -11.88 5.13 -2.76
C ARG A 62 -11.25 6.05 -1.71
N GLU A 63 -10.83 5.49 -0.58
CA GLU A 63 -10.39 6.27 0.59
C GLU A 63 -8.91 6.68 0.49
N VAL A 64 -8.05 5.80 -0.05
CA VAL A 64 -6.60 6.02 -0.07
C VAL A 64 -6.13 6.59 -1.41
N CYS A 65 -6.50 5.97 -2.53
CA CYS A 65 -6.15 6.49 -3.86
C CYS A 65 -7.01 7.70 -4.27
N LYS A 66 -8.12 7.97 -3.55
CA LYS A 66 -9.13 8.98 -3.92
C LYS A 66 -9.61 8.83 -5.37
N ASP A 67 -9.55 7.61 -5.89
CA ASP A 67 -10.05 7.32 -7.23
C ASP A 67 -11.58 7.34 -7.15
N SER A 68 -12.14 8.48 -7.56
CA SER A 68 -13.57 8.68 -7.66
C SER A 68 -14.12 8.24 -9.00
N THR A 69 -13.31 7.61 -9.86
CA THR A 69 -13.90 6.88 -10.99
C THR A 69 -14.87 5.90 -10.35
N PRO A 70 -16.17 6.00 -10.67
CA PRO A 70 -17.01 4.85 -10.46
C PRO A 70 -16.27 3.71 -11.17
N LEU A 71 -16.31 2.50 -10.63
CA LEU A 71 -16.06 1.33 -11.47
C LEU A 71 -17.22 1.32 -12.49
N GLN A 72 -17.14 2.24 -13.45
CA GLN A 72 -18.19 2.75 -14.29
C GLN A 72 -18.32 1.69 -15.37
N GLY A 73 -19.35 0.89 -15.22
CA GLY A 73 -19.47 -0.38 -15.92
C GLY A 73 -19.88 -1.51 -15.01
N ARG A 74 -19.78 -1.43 -13.67
CA ARG A 74 -20.31 -2.51 -12.82
C ARG A 74 -21.83 -2.61 -12.84
N GLU A 75 -22.53 -1.48 -12.88
CA GLU A 75 -23.98 -1.49 -13.08
C GLU A 75 -24.37 -1.92 -14.51
N GLU A 76 -23.52 -1.75 -15.52
CA GLU A 76 -23.83 -2.13 -16.91
C GLU A 76 -23.28 -3.52 -17.32
N SER A 77 -22.28 -4.05 -16.61
CA SER A 77 -21.65 -5.36 -16.88
C SER A 77 -22.05 -6.44 -15.88
N LEU A 78 -22.46 -6.08 -14.65
CA LEU A 78 -23.22 -6.99 -13.78
C LEU A 78 -24.69 -7.06 -14.19
N TYR A 79 -25.22 -5.98 -14.78
CA TYR A 79 -26.54 -5.91 -15.40
C TYR A 79 -26.38 -5.60 -16.88
N GLY A 80 -25.83 -6.55 -17.64
CA GLY A 80 -25.79 -6.47 -19.10
C GLY A 80 -27.15 -6.01 -19.66
N GLU A 81 -27.10 -5.16 -20.69
CA GLU A 81 -28.26 -4.71 -21.48
C GLU A 81 -29.23 -5.88 -21.72
N GLY A 82 -30.29 -5.98 -20.90
CA GLY A 82 -31.31 -7.02 -21.06
C GLY A 82 -31.72 -7.85 -19.83
N ALA A 83 -31.26 -7.59 -18.61
CA ALA A 83 -31.74 -8.33 -17.43
C ALA A 83 -32.25 -7.41 -16.31
N GLY A 84 -33.57 -7.15 -16.34
CA GLY A 84 -34.28 -6.90 -15.09
C GLY A 84 -34.10 -8.10 -14.16
N LYS A 85 -33.72 -7.83 -12.91
CA LYS A 85 -33.50 -8.78 -11.80
C LYS A 85 -32.22 -9.63 -11.93
N CYS A 86 -31.16 -9.20 -11.27
CA CYS A 86 -30.31 -10.15 -10.57
C CYS A 86 -31.23 -10.89 -9.59
N ASN A 87 -31.73 -12.08 -9.96
CA ASN A 87 -32.61 -12.84 -9.08
C ASN A 87 -31.82 -13.15 -7.81
N VAL A 88 -32.33 -12.73 -6.66
CA VAL A 88 -31.73 -13.05 -5.35
C VAL A 88 -31.54 -14.57 -5.20
N GLU A 89 -32.37 -15.36 -5.88
CA GLU A 89 -32.26 -16.82 -6.01
C GLU A 89 -30.91 -17.29 -6.60
N ALA A 90 -30.30 -16.52 -7.51
CA ALA A 90 -28.97 -16.82 -8.06
C ALA A 90 -27.83 -16.64 -7.05
N PHE A 91 -28.06 -15.92 -5.94
CA PHE A 91 -27.13 -15.84 -4.80
C PHE A 91 -27.21 -17.06 -3.88
N PHE A 92 -28.31 -17.80 -3.90
CA PHE A 92 -28.52 -19.00 -3.09
C PHE A 92 -28.22 -20.29 -3.84
N ASP A 93 -27.77 -20.19 -5.09
CA ASP A 93 -27.32 -21.34 -5.83
C ASP A 93 -26.04 -21.91 -5.20
N MET A 94 -26.09 -23.18 -4.80
CA MET A 94 -25.03 -23.89 -4.10
C MET A 94 -23.99 -24.46 -5.05
N ASP A 95 -24.16 -24.25 -6.36
CA ASP A 95 -23.22 -24.68 -7.37
C ASP A 95 -21.85 -23.98 -7.15
N PRO A 96 -20.75 -24.73 -6.99
CA PRO A 96 -19.41 -24.16 -6.91
C PRO A 96 -19.01 -23.33 -8.14
N ASP A 97 -19.66 -23.53 -9.30
CA ASP A 97 -19.48 -22.72 -10.52
C ASP A 97 -20.70 -21.80 -10.78
N GLY A 98 -21.51 -21.57 -9.76
CA GLY A 98 -22.75 -20.81 -9.88
C GLY A 98 -22.55 -19.32 -10.21
N PRO A 99 -23.63 -18.62 -10.60
CA PRO A 99 -23.59 -17.21 -11.02
C PRO A 99 -22.95 -16.29 -9.98
N LEU A 100 -23.18 -16.55 -8.70
CA LEU A 100 -22.58 -15.81 -7.59
C LEU A 100 -21.04 -15.87 -7.62
N GLN A 101 -20.48 -17.06 -7.84
CA GLN A 101 -19.03 -17.24 -7.88
C GLN A 101 -18.43 -16.50 -9.06
N THR A 102 -19.03 -16.61 -10.24
CA THR A 102 -18.57 -15.87 -11.42
C THR A 102 -18.61 -14.35 -11.19
N ILE A 103 -19.69 -13.83 -10.60
CA ILE A 103 -19.79 -12.40 -10.25
C ILE A 103 -18.71 -12.01 -9.25
N MET A 104 -18.49 -12.81 -8.21
CA MET A 104 -17.47 -12.56 -7.19
C MET A 104 -16.05 -12.60 -7.75
N GLU A 105 -15.75 -13.54 -8.65
CA GLU A 105 -14.43 -13.67 -9.28
C GLU A 105 -14.16 -12.54 -10.27
N ASN A 106 -15.15 -12.17 -11.09
CA ASN A 106 -15.03 -11.02 -11.98
C ASN A 106 -14.80 -9.74 -11.19
N ALA A 107 -15.60 -9.51 -10.15
CA ALA A 107 -15.45 -8.42 -9.20
C ALA A 107 -14.05 -8.36 -8.58
N TYR A 108 -13.54 -9.49 -8.09
CA TYR A 108 -12.21 -9.56 -7.48
C TYR A 108 -11.10 -9.28 -8.50
N LYS A 109 -11.19 -9.88 -9.69
CA LYS A 109 -10.18 -9.75 -10.74
C LYS A 109 -10.11 -8.31 -11.26
N GLU A 110 -11.25 -7.70 -11.56
CA GLU A 110 -11.34 -6.32 -12.02
C GLU A 110 -10.77 -5.34 -10.99
N THR A 111 -11.25 -5.42 -9.74
CA THR A 111 -10.79 -4.52 -8.67
C THR A 111 -9.31 -4.71 -8.36
N SER A 112 -8.82 -5.96 -8.29
CA SER A 112 -7.41 -6.24 -8.05
C SER A 112 -6.53 -5.72 -9.20
N THR A 113 -6.98 -5.86 -10.44
CA THR A 113 -6.25 -5.36 -11.61
C THR A 113 -6.17 -3.84 -11.56
N ARG A 114 -7.28 -3.16 -11.25
CA ARG A 114 -7.33 -1.70 -11.11
C ARG A 114 -6.41 -1.19 -10.01
N VAL A 115 -6.39 -1.82 -8.84
CA VAL A 115 -5.46 -1.48 -7.75
C VAL A 115 -4.01 -1.59 -8.21
N VAL A 116 -3.65 -2.71 -8.84
CA VAL A 116 -2.28 -2.93 -9.34
C VAL A 116 -1.91 -1.91 -10.41
N GLU A 117 -2.83 -1.59 -11.32
CA GLU A 117 -2.60 -0.60 -12.36
C GLU A 117 -2.37 0.79 -11.79
N ILE A 118 -3.17 1.24 -10.82
CA ILE A 118 -3.00 2.54 -10.17
C ILE A 118 -1.68 2.59 -9.40
N LEU A 119 -1.38 1.56 -8.60
CA LEU A 119 -0.13 1.49 -7.84
C LEU A 119 1.10 1.49 -8.77
N THR A 120 1.03 0.77 -9.89
CA THR A 120 2.16 0.62 -10.80
C THR A 120 2.31 1.83 -11.73
N LYS A 121 1.21 2.38 -12.25
CA LYS A 121 1.23 3.45 -13.26
C LYS A 121 1.19 4.84 -12.65
N GLU A 122 0.27 5.10 -11.72
CA GLU A 122 0.08 6.43 -11.14
C GLU A 122 1.04 6.69 -9.98
N TYR A 123 1.28 5.67 -9.15
CA TYR A 123 2.19 5.77 -8.00
C TYR A 123 3.56 5.15 -8.26
N GLN A 124 3.84 4.71 -9.49
CA GLN A 124 5.18 4.27 -9.91
C GLN A 124 5.85 3.28 -8.93
N LEU A 125 5.07 2.35 -8.35
CA LEU A 125 5.54 1.44 -7.30
C LEU A 125 6.82 0.69 -7.68
N MET A 126 6.94 0.29 -8.95
CA MET A 126 8.11 -0.44 -9.44
C MET A 126 9.37 0.43 -9.43
N ASP A 127 9.24 1.74 -9.72
CA ASP A 127 10.34 2.69 -9.68
C ASP A 127 10.79 2.93 -8.23
N HIS A 128 9.83 3.02 -7.29
CA HIS A 128 10.13 3.09 -5.86
C HIS A 128 10.86 1.84 -5.34
N LEU A 129 10.41 0.63 -5.71
CA LEU A 129 11.09 -0.61 -5.34
C LEU A 129 12.51 -0.69 -5.91
N GLN A 130 12.69 -0.26 -7.15
CA GLN A 130 14.00 -0.17 -7.78
C GLN A 130 14.89 0.87 -7.07
N GLY A 131 14.31 1.99 -6.62
CA GLY A 131 14.96 3.00 -5.79
C GLY A 131 15.44 2.44 -4.45
N ILE A 132 14.56 1.75 -3.71
CA ILE A 132 14.90 1.10 -2.44
C ILE A 132 16.04 0.09 -2.65
N LYS A 133 15.96 -0.72 -3.69
CA LYS A 133 17.04 -1.65 -4.04
C LYS A 133 18.35 -0.93 -4.36
N GLY A 134 18.28 0.19 -5.09
CA GLY A 134 19.44 0.97 -5.47
C GLY A 134 20.12 1.65 -4.28
N TYR A 135 19.36 2.41 -3.49
CA TYR A 135 19.89 3.26 -2.43
C TYR A 135 19.98 2.54 -1.08
N LEU A 136 18.90 1.89 -0.63
CA LEU A 136 18.83 1.29 0.71
C LEU A 136 19.52 -0.08 0.77
N LEU A 137 19.38 -0.90 -0.27
CA LEU A 137 20.06 -2.20 -0.37
C LEU A 137 21.46 -2.10 -1.02
N LEU A 138 22.00 -0.88 -1.13
CA LEU A 138 23.36 -0.61 -1.61
C LEU A 138 23.65 -1.13 -3.03
N GLY A 139 22.62 -1.26 -3.88
CA GLY A 139 22.78 -1.69 -5.27
C GLY A 139 23.54 -0.67 -6.14
N GLN A 140 23.43 0.63 -5.83
CA GLN A 140 24.12 1.71 -6.53
C GLN A 140 25.46 2.03 -5.83
N GLY A 141 26.47 1.21 -6.10
CA GLY A 141 27.78 1.34 -5.45
C GLY A 141 28.45 2.70 -5.62
N HIS A 142 28.28 3.38 -6.76
CA HIS A 142 28.85 4.71 -7.00
C HIS A 142 28.25 5.79 -6.11
N PHE A 143 26.92 5.79 -5.95
CA PHE A 143 26.23 6.71 -5.05
C PHE A 143 26.70 6.48 -3.61
N ILE A 144 26.69 5.24 -3.14
CA ILE A 144 27.07 4.91 -1.76
C ILE A 144 28.54 5.26 -1.50
N GLN A 145 29.46 4.95 -2.41
CA GLN A 145 30.87 5.33 -2.25
C GLN A 145 31.05 6.84 -2.15
N HIS A 146 30.36 7.61 -2.99
CA HIS A 146 30.44 9.06 -2.95
C HIS A 146 29.82 9.62 -1.65
N LEU A 147 28.66 9.11 -1.25
CA LEU A 147 27.99 9.47 -0.01
C LEU A 147 28.89 9.18 1.21
N MET A 148 29.48 7.98 1.28
CA MET A 148 30.38 7.60 2.37
C MET A 148 31.61 8.51 2.46
N HIS A 149 32.19 8.90 1.32
CA HIS A 149 33.33 9.83 1.30
C HIS A 149 32.96 11.23 1.83
N LEU A 150 31.76 11.72 1.52
CA LEU A 150 31.30 13.01 2.03
C LEU A 150 30.85 12.95 3.49
N LEU A 151 30.34 11.80 3.94
CA LEU A 151 29.87 11.59 5.31
C LEU A 151 31.00 11.31 6.31
N GLU A 152 32.11 10.72 5.87
CA GLU A 152 33.27 10.38 6.71
C GLU A 152 33.70 11.50 7.68
N PRO A 153 33.93 12.76 7.25
CA PRO A 153 34.37 13.82 8.17
C PRO A 153 33.27 14.27 9.15
N GLN A 154 31.99 14.00 8.84
CA GLN A 154 30.90 14.29 9.75
C GLN A 154 30.72 13.14 10.75
N LEU A 155 30.58 11.90 10.27
CA LEU A 155 30.30 10.72 11.09
C LEU A 155 31.46 10.30 12.00
N ALA A 156 32.69 10.73 11.72
CA ALA A 156 33.83 10.54 12.63
C ALA A 156 33.74 11.35 13.94
N LYS A 157 32.81 12.31 14.03
CA LYS A 157 32.55 13.10 15.25
C LYS A 157 31.67 12.31 16.24
N PRO A 158 31.71 12.63 17.54
CA PRO A 158 30.81 12.01 18.52
C PRO A 158 29.36 12.30 18.17
N ALA A 159 28.47 11.33 18.38
CA ALA A 159 27.07 11.40 17.94
C ALA A 159 26.33 12.62 18.51
N ASN A 160 26.68 13.07 19.72
CA ASN A 160 26.09 14.24 20.38
C ASN A 160 26.39 15.58 19.66
N SER A 161 27.38 15.62 18.77
CA SER A 161 27.77 16.82 18.03
C SER A 161 27.22 16.85 16.59
N LEU A 162 26.49 15.81 16.19
CA LEU A 162 25.93 15.67 14.86
C LEU A 162 24.58 16.38 14.76
N TYR A 163 24.49 17.25 13.76
CA TYR A 163 23.25 17.93 13.46
C TYR A 163 22.59 17.29 12.23
N PRO A 164 21.29 16.91 12.29
CA PRO A 164 20.61 16.24 11.18
C PRO A 164 20.69 17.04 9.88
N HIS A 165 20.46 18.35 9.95
CA HIS A 165 20.47 19.24 8.78
C HIS A 165 21.79 19.23 7.99
N ASN A 166 22.93 19.04 8.67
CA ASN A 166 24.22 18.98 7.99
C ASN A 166 24.35 17.68 7.19
N ILE A 167 23.84 16.58 7.74
CA ILE A 167 23.89 15.27 7.07
C ILE A 167 22.89 15.24 5.91
N SER A 168 21.67 15.79 6.08
CA SER A 168 20.71 15.96 5.01
C SER A 168 21.26 16.81 3.86
N ALA A 169 21.99 17.90 4.16
CA ALA A 169 22.66 18.70 3.14
C ALA A 169 23.76 17.93 2.39
N VAL A 170 24.49 17.05 3.08
CA VAL A 170 25.47 16.16 2.43
C VAL A 170 24.78 15.15 1.53
N LEU A 171 23.67 14.54 1.97
CA LEU A 171 22.88 13.61 1.15
C LEU A 171 22.38 14.27 -0.13
N GLU A 172 21.78 15.45 -0.03
CA GLU A 172 21.31 16.24 -1.18
C GLU A 172 22.45 16.56 -2.16
N SER A 173 23.62 16.91 -1.63
CA SER A 173 24.82 17.13 -2.46
C SER A 173 25.29 15.84 -3.15
N ALA A 174 25.24 14.69 -2.46
CA ALA A 174 25.62 13.41 -3.01
C ALA A 174 24.66 12.97 -4.12
N ILE A 175 23.35 13.06 -3.88
CA ILE A 175 22.30 12.79 -4.87
C ILE A 175 22.55 13.63 -6.11
N ARG A 176 22.72 14.96 -5.96
CA ARG A 176 22.94 15.86 -7.10
C ARG A 176 24.22 15.55 -7.90
N ALA A 177 25.25 15.01 -7.25
CA ALA A 177 26.52 14.70 -7.89
C ALA A 177 26.50 13.38 -8.67
N THR A 178 25.80 12.36 -8.16
CA THR A 178 25.81 11.01 -8.76
C THR A 178 24.56 10.66 -9.54
N CYS A 179 23.41 11.27 -9.21
CA CYS A 179 22.14 10.99 -9.87
C CYS A 179 21.97 11.89 -11.09
N THR A 180 21.66 11.28 -12.23
CA THR A 180 21.37 12.03 -13.46
C THR A 180 19.93 12.52 -13.46
N LYS A 181 19.63 13.58 -14.22
CA LYS A 181 18.27 14.14 -14.36
C LYS A 181 17.21 13.16 -14.90
N LEU A 182 17.63 11.95 -15.30
CA LEU A 182 16.75 10.90 -15.82
C LEU A 182 16.20 9.99 -14.72
N GLU A 183 16.77 10.02 -13.52
CA GLU A 183 16.25 9.28 -12.37
C GLU A 183 15.03 9.99 -11.79
N ASP A 184 14.06 9.20 -11.32
CA ASP A 184 12.77 9.72 -10.89
C ASP A 184 12.90 10.62 -9.67
N LEU A 185 12.47 11.88 -9.82
CA LEU A 185 12.59 12.90 -8.79
C LEU A 185 11.78 12.54 -7.53
N ASP A 186 10.72 11.73 -7.67
CA ASP A 186 9.93 11.31 -6.51
C ASP A 186 10.71 10.34 -5.63
N VAL A 187 11.50 9.43 -6.23
CA VAL A 187 12.33 8.49 -5.48
C VAL A 187 13.42 9.23 -4.69
N GLN A 188 14.02 10.26 -5.28
CA GLN A 188 15.05 11.07 -4.62
C GLN A 188 14.49 11.88 -3.44
N ARG A 189 13.31 12.49 -3.61
CA ARG A 189 12.65 13.27 -2.54
C ARG A 189 12.24 12.44 -1.33
N ARG A 190 12.04 11.14 -1.53
CA ARG A 190 11.67 10.19 -0.48
C ARG A 190 12.87 9.64 0.28
N LEU A 191 14.08 9.82 -0.23
CA LEU A 191 15.29 9.41 0.48
C LEU A 191 15.61 10.44 1.56
N ASP A 192 15.62 10.00 2.81
CA ASP A 192 15.93 10.86 3.96
C ASP A 192 16.95 10.17 4.87
N ILE A 193 17.44 10.90 5.86
CA ILE A 193 18.35 10.39 6.89
C ILE A 193 17.62 10.41 8.21
N ARG A 194 17.65 9.26 8.87
CA ARG A 194 17.20 9.13 10.24
C ARG A 194 18.40 8.95 11.15
N MET A 195 18.38 9.64 12.28
CA MET A 195 19.35 9.45 13.35
C MET A 195 18.66 8.83 14.55
N LEU A 196 19.28 7.79 15.09
CA LEU A 196 18.85 7.17 16.34
C LEU A 196 19.23 8.08 17.54
N PRO A 197 18.53 7.97 18.68
CA PRO A 197 18.93 8.68 19.88
C PRO A 197 20.32 8.16 20.33
N PRO A 198 21.32 9.03 20.53
CA PRO A 198 22.67 8.60 20.85
C PRO A 198 22.79 8.09 22.29
N SER A 199 23.53 7.00 22.47
CA SER A 199 23.95 6.48 23.79
C SER A 199 25.35 7.03 24.19
N GLU A 200 25.79 6.75 25.41
CA GLU A 200 27.13 7.14 25.86
C GLU A 200 28.24 6.50 25.00
N ASN A 201 29.19 7.33 24.52
CA ASN A 201 30.35 6.96 23.69
C ASN A 201 30.07 6.49 22.24
N GLU A 202 28.89 6.72 21.68
CA GLU A 202 28.62 6.39 20.29
C GLU A 202 29.19 7.42 19.30
N THR A 203 29.62 6.93 18.15
CA THR A 203 30.07 7.73 17.01
C THR A 203 28.93 7.95 16.02
N GLY A 204 29.09 8.87 15.08
CA GLY A 204 28.08 9.08 14.05
C GLY A 204 27.76 7.85 13.22
N TRP A 205 28.72 6.94 13.06
CA TRP A 205 28.54 5.67 12.35
C TRP A 205 27.51 4.76 13.00
N ASP A 206 27.37 4.81 14.32
CA ASP A 206 26.46 3.95 15.09
C ASP A 206 25.01 4.45 15.01
N VAL A 207 24.85 5.75 14.75
CA VAL A 207 23.57 6.47 14.84
C VAL A 207 22.96 6.77 13.46
N PHE A 208 23.77 6.75 12.41
CA PHE A 208 23.36 7.06 11.04
C PHE A 208 22.52 5.95 10.41
N MET A 209 21.36 6.32 9.88
CA MET A 209 20.50 5.44 9.09
C MET A 209 19.98 6.18 7.86
N LEU A 210 20.05 5.51 6.70
CA LEU A 210 19.35 5.96 5.51
C LEU A 210 17.90 5.44 5.58
N ASP A 211 16.93 6.33 5.42
CA ASP A 211 15.52 6.02 5.47
C ASP A 211 14.85 6.32 4.13
N TYR A 212 13.78 5.61 3.83
CA TYR A 212 13.00 5.80 2.61
C TYR A 212 11.56 6.09 2.99
N ASN A 213 11.18 7.37 2.94
CA ASN A 213 9.85 7.79 3.37
C ASN A 213 8.79 7.45 2.32
N VAL A 214 7.91 6.52 2.71
CA VAL A 214 6.80 6.08 1.88
C VAL A 214 5.54 6.76 2.39
N ASP A 215 5.05 7.74 1.63
CA ASP A 215 3.83 8.48 1.93
C ASP A 215 2.70 8.05 0.99
N GLY A 216 1.46 8.14 1.48
CA GLY A 216 0.25 7.88 0.68
C GLY A 216 -0.01 6.38 0.49
N PRO A 217 -0.58 5.96 -0.66
CA PRO A 217 -1.07 4.59 -0.86
C PRO A 217 0.01 3.51 -0.90
N ILE A 218 1.29 3.89 -1.02
CA ILE A 218 2.40 2.94 -0.97
C ILE A 218 2.77 2.61 0.49
N GLY A 219 2.42 3.48 1.45
CA GLY A 219 2.79 3.34 2.86
C GLY A 219 1.75 2.64 3.73
N THR A 220 0.54 2.40 3.20
CA THR A 220 -0.59 1.72 3.85
C THR A 220 -0.54 0.21 3.71
#